data_AF-A0A7W0ZLQ2-F1
#
_entry.id   AF-A0A7W0ZLQ2-F1
#
_cell.length_a   1.000
_cell.length_b   1.000
_cell.length_c   1.000
_cell.angle_alpha   90.00
_cell.angle_beta   90.00
_cell.angle_gamma   90.00
#
_symmetry.space_group_name_H-M   'P 1'
#
loop_
_entity.id
_entity.type
_entity.pdbx_description
1 polymer ?
#
loop_
_entity_poly.entity_id
_entity_poly.type
_entity_poly.pdbx_seq_one_letter_code
_entity_poly.pdbx_strand_id
1 'polypeptide(L)'
;MSRPPLEVADIFRQYGPAFLSAQGDSLSAAQRRVMQAIELCRTAALGGHVEECDSCRHLRIFYNSCRNRHCPKCQSLAKAQWLEERQAELLPVQYFHVVFTIPACLAPVALENKRIVYNILFRAASQTLLRIAADPRHLGASVGFLAVLHTWGQNLLHHPHLHCVVPGDGLSPDGLRWISCRKDFFLSVRVLSRLFRRLFLDHLQQAFANGKLEFHQTLQHLSDPAAFTALVRSVRQTEWVVYAKPPFGGPAQVLDYLGHYTHRVAISNDRLLSIDNNKVTFRWRDYRHGNNQATMSLAADEFIRRFLLHV
;
A
#
# COMPACT_ATOMS: atom_id res chain seq x y z
N MET A 1 -12.90 -14.01 17.01
CA MET A 1 -13.19 -12.61 16.60
C MET A 1 -14.67 -12.54 16.20
N SER A 2 -15.43 -11.60 16.75
CA SER A 2 -16.82 -11.35 16.35
C SER A 2 -16.87 -10.90 14.89
N ARG A 3 -17.87 -11.36 14.13
CA ARG A 3 -18.09 -10.89 12.75
C ARG A 3 -18.30 -9.36 12.77
N PRO A 4 -17.64 -8.60 11.88
CA PRO A 4 -17.91 -7.16 11.78
C PRO A 4 -19.41 -6.94 11.51
N PRO A 5 -20.05 -5.96 12.18
CA PRO A 5 -21.47 -5.68 11.95
C PRO A 5 -21.73 -5.14 10.54
N LEU A 6 -20.69 -4.61 9.90
CA LEU A 6 -20.75 -3.98 8.60
C LEU A 6 -19.52 -4.37 7.76
N GLU A 7 -19.77 -4.68 6.49
CA GLU A 7 -18.73 -5.04 5.53
C GLU A 7 -18.71 -4.05 4.36
N VAL A 8 -17.53 -3.87 3.73
CA VAL A 8 -17.42 -3.06 2.50
C VAL A 8 -18.39 -3.54 1.41
N ALA A 9 -18.67 -4.84 1.38
CA ALA A 9 -19.63 -5.41 0.44
C ALA A 9 -21.05 -4.86 0.63
N ASP A 10 -21.44 -4.48 1.85
CA ASP A 10 -22.76 -3.89 2.10
C ASP A 10 -22.86 -2.48 1.51
N ILE A 11 -21.77 -1.70 1.57
CA ILE A 11 -21.67 -0.39 0.91
C ILE A 11 -21.83 -0.53 -0.60
N PHE A 12 -21.09 -1.47 -1.22
CA PHE A 12 -21.17 -1.68 -2.67
C PHE A 12 -22.54 -2.21 -3.10
N ARG A 13 -23.17 -3.12 -2.35
CA ARG A 13 -24.53 -3.58 -2.67
C ARG A 13 -25.56 -2.47 -2.57
N GLN A 14 -25.46 -1.61 -1.55
CA GLN A 14 -26.44 -0.56 -1.31
C GLN A 14 -26.28 0.63 -2.25
N TYR A 15 -25.05 1.07 -2.52
CA TYR A 15 -24.77 2.31 -3.26
C TYR A 15 -24.08 2.11 -4.61
N GLY A 16 -23.58 0.90 -4.90
CA GLY A 16 -22.91 0.55 -6.15
C GLY A 16 -23.76 0.80 -7.40
N PRO A 17 -25.05 0.40 -7.44
CA PRO A 17 -25.90 0.67 -8.61
C PRO A 17 -26.04 2.15 -8.95
N ALA A 18 -26.28 3.00 -7.94
CA ALA A 18 -26.36 4.45 -8.13
C ALA A 18 -25.01 5.04 -8.56
N PHE A 19 -23.91 4.57 -7.96
CA PHE A 19 -22.56 4.99 -8.35
C PHE A 19 -22.23 4.62 -9.80
N LEU A 20 -22.57 3.39 -10.23
CA LEU A 20 -22.38 2.94 -11.61
C LEU A 20 -23.24 3.73 -12.60
N SER A 21 -24.47 4.09 -12.23
CA SER A 21 -25.33 4.92 -13.08
C SER A 21 -24.77 6.34 -13.25
N ALA A 22 -24.14 6.90 -12.22
CA ALA A 22 -23.64 8.27 -12.24
C ALA A 22 -22.22 8.40 -12.80
N GLN A 23 -21.35 7.41 -12.54
CA GLN A 23 -19.90 7.49 -12.77
C GLN A 23 -19.35 6.31 -13.58
N GLY A 24 -20.20 5.36 -13.99
CA GLY A 24 -19.77 4.11 -14.60
C GLY A 24 -18.80 4.31 -15.76
N ASP A 25 -19.10 5.23 -16.68
CA ASP A 25 -18.31 5.46 -17.91
C ASP A 25 -16.87 5.89 -17.64
N SER A 26 -16.60 6.47 -16.47
CA SER A 26 -15.24 6.84 -16.04
C SER A 26 -14.45 5.67 -15.42
N LEU A 27 -15.10 4.55 -15.11
CA LEU A 27 -14.48 3.41 -14.45
C LEU A 27 -13.80 2.48 -15.44
N SER A 28 -12.55 2.14 -15.12
CA SER A 28 -11.83 1.08 -15.83
C SER A 28 -12.52 -0.28 -15.69
N ALA A 29 -12.29 -1.17 -16.66
CA ALA A 29 -12.76 -2.55 -16.59
C ALA A 29 -12.25 -3.31 -15.34
N ALA A 30 -11.09 -2.92 -14.80
CA ALA A 30 -10.57 -3.49 -13.56
C ALA A 30 -11.40 -3.05 -12.34
N GLN A 31 -11.73 -1.75 -12.24
CA GLN A 31 -12.57 -1.22 -11.18
C GLN A 31 -13.97 -1.84 -11.19
N ARG A 32 -14.62 -1.93 -12.36
CA ARG A 32 -15.94 -2.58 -12.50
C ARG A 32 -15.92 -4.03 -12.05
N ARG A 33 -14.89 -4.80 -12.44
CA ARG A 33 -14.71 -6.20 -11.98
C ARG A 33 -14.51 -6.31 -10.48
N VAL A 34 -13.79 -5.36 -9.86
CA VAL A 34 -13.61 -5.33 -8.40
C VAL A 34 -14.94 -5.04 -7.69
N MET A 35 -15.72 -4.06 -8.17
CA MET A 35 -17.04 -3.76 -7.63
C MET A 35 -17.93 -4.99 -7.63
N GLN A 36 -18.12 -5.60 -8.82
CA GLN A 36 -18.95 -6.79 -8.99
C GLN A 36 -18.46 -7.95 -8.10
N ALA A 37 -17.15 -8.20 -8.07
CA ALA A 37 -16.59 -9.26 -7.23
C ALA A 37 -16.89 -9.03 -5.74
N ILE A 38 -16.83 -7.79 -5.25
CA ILE A 38 -17.13 -7.45 -3.86
C ILE A 38 -18.64 -7.58 -3.57
N GLU A 39 -19.50 -7.12 -4.47
CA GLU A 39 -20.96 -7.21 -4.36
C GLU A 39 -21.44 -8.67 -4.27
N LEU A 40 -20.92 -9.54 -5.15
CA LEU A 40 -21.29 -10.95 -5.20
C LEU A 40 -20.59 -11.80 -4.11
N CYS A 41 -19.58 -11.26 -3.44
CA CYS A 41 -18.80 -12.04 -2.48
C CYS A 41 -19.66 -12.55 -1.31
N ARG A 42 -19.61 -13.87 -1.05
CA ARG A 42 -20.38 -14.52 0.01
C ARG A 42 -21.90 -14.37 -0.13
N THR A 43 -22.40 -14.41 -1.37
CA THR A 43 -23.82 -14.53 -1.67
C THR A 43 -24.10 -15.83 -2.45
N ALA A 44 -25.37 -16.21 -2.57
CA ALA A 44 -25.81 -17.37 -3.33
C ALA A 44 -25.38 -17.32 -4.80
N ALA A 45 -25.12 -16.13 -5.36
CA ALA A 45 -24.68 -15.95 -6.74
C ALA A 45 -23.33 -16.63 -7.04
N LEU A 46 -22.50 -16.90 -6.02
CA LEU A 46 -21.23 -17.62 -6.17
C LEU A 46 -21.34 -19.10 -5.77
N GLY A 47 -22.56 -19.59 -5.51
CA GLY A 47 -22.80 -20.90 -4.91
C GLY A 47 -22.37 -20.98 -3.44
N GLY A 48 -22.52 -22.15 -2.84
CA GLY A 48 -22.18 -22.39 -1.44
C GLY A 48 -22.21 -23.86 -1.07
N HIS A 49 -21.91 -24.12 0.20
CA HIS A 49 -22.00 -25.43 0.84
C HIS A 49 -22.95 -25.35 2.02
N VAL A 50 -23.58 -26.49 2.31
CA VAL A 50 -24.40 -26.69 3.50
C VAL A 50 -23.66 -27.66 4.39
N GLU A 51 -23.34 -27.22 5.59
CA GLU A 51 -22.83 -28.08 6.66
C GLU A 51 -23.98 -28.47 7.56
N GLU A 52 -24.06 -29.74 7.94
CA GLU A 52 -25.03 -30.24 8.92
C GLU A 52 -24.26 -30.78 10.13
N CYS A 53 -24.64 -30.34 11.32
CA CYS A 53 -24.10 -30.92 12.55
C CYS A 53 -24.61 -32.36 12.70
N ASP A 54 -23.67 -33.30 12.82
CA ASP A 54 -23.93 -34.72 13.05
C ASP A 54 -24.72 -35.01 14.34
N SER A 55 -24.63 -34.12 15.32
CA SER A 55 -25.22 -34.31 16.65
C SER A 55 -26.59 -33.64 16.81
N CYS A 56 -26.76 -32.40 16.36
CA CYS A 56 -28.00 -31.63 16.56
C CYS A 56 -28.75 -31.28 15.26
N ARG A 57 -28.26 -31.76 14.10
CA ARG A 57 -28.83 -31.51 12.76
C ARG A 57 -28.90 -30.02 12.38
N HIS A 58 -28.22 -29.15 13.11
CA HIS A 58 -28.14 -27.73 12.79
C HIS A 58 -27.51 -27.54 11.41
N LEU A 59 -28.21 -26.87 10.52
CA LEU A 59 -27.74 -26.55 9.17
C LEU A 59 -27.07 -25.18 9.14
N ARG A 60 -25.87 -25.13 8.58
CA ARG A 60 -25.11 -23.90 8.36
C ARG A 60 -24.80 -23.74 6.88
N ILE A 61 -25.35 -22.68 6.29
CA ILE A 61 -25.11 -22.34 4.88
C ILE A 61 -23.90 -21.40 4.79
N PHE A 62 -22.96 -21.74 3.90
CA PHE A 62 -21.79 -20.92 3.62
C PHE A 62 -21.66 -20.65 2.13
N TYR A 63 -21.66 -19.36 1.78
CA TYR A 63 -21.45 -18.94 0.41
C TYR A 63 -19.97 -18.80 0.06
N ASN A 64 -19.64 -19.06 -1.21
CA ASN A 64 -18.28 -19.00 -1.72
C ASN A 64 -17.73 -17.55 -1.78
N SER A 65 -16.42 -17.43 -1.63
CA SER A 65 -15.69 -16.16 -1.72
C SER A 65 -15.41 -15.77 -3.16
N CYS A 66 -15.40 -14.47 -3.48
CA CYS A 66 -15.03 -13.99 -4.82
C CYS A 66 -13.53 -14.11 -5.15
N ARG A 67 -12.68 -14.37 -4.13
CA ARG A 67 -11.21 -14.51 -4.24
C ARG A 67 -10.46 -13.30 -4.81
N ASN A 68 -11.14 -12.20 -5.11
CA ASN A 68 -10.51 -10.99 -5.63
C ASN A 68 -9.57 -10.36 -4.58
N ARG A 69 -8.36 -9.97 -5.01
CA ARG A 69 -7.33 -9.35 -4.16
C ARG A 69 -7.77 -8.08 -3.43
N HIS A 70 -8.74 -7.36 -4.02
CA HIS A 70 -9.30 -6.13 -3.46
C HIS A 70 -10.48 -6.37 -2.52
N CYS A 71 -10.93 -7.62 -2.33
CA CYS A 71 -12.00 -7.91 -1.38
C CYS A 71 -11.46 -8.00 0.06
N PRO A 72 -11.94 -7.17 1.02
CA PRO A 72 -11.44 -7.19 2.40
C PRO A 72 -11.68 -8.50 3.17
N LYS A 73 -12.49 -9.41 2.62
CA LYS A 73 -12.91 -10.67 3.26
C LYS A 73 -12.18 -11.92 2.76
N CYS A 74 -11.57 -11.86 1.57
CA CYS A 74 -11.10 -13.07 0.88
C CYS A 74 -9.61 -13.37 1.08
N GLN A 75 -8.83 -12.39 1.55
CA GLN A 75 -7.36 -12.46 1.48
C GLN A 75 -6.70 -13.15 2.67
N SER A 76 -7.46 -13.64 3.66
CA SER A 76 -6.88 -14.19 4.89
C SER A 76 -6.02 -15.43 4.66
N LEU A 77 -6.49 -16.38 3.83
CA LEU A 77 -5.71 -17.61 3.54
C LEU A 77 -4.46 -17.30 2.72
N ALA A 78 -4.61 -16.52 1.64
CA ALA A 78 -3.48 -16.11 0.81
C ALA A 78 -2.43 -15.34 1.63
N LYS A 79 -2.88 -14.45 2.54
CA LYS A 79 -2.00 -13.78 3.49
C LYS A 79 -1.24 -14.78 4.37
N ALA A 80 -1.94 -15.75 4.95
CA ALA A 80 -1.33 -16.73 5.86
C ALA A 80 -0.28 -17.60 5.15
N GLN A 81 -0.60 -18.10 3.94
CA GLN A 81 0.33 -18.88 3.11
C GLN A 81 1.55 -18.04 2.74
N TRP A 82 1.34 -16.80 2.29
CA TRP A 82 2.45 -15.91 1.97
C TRP A 82 3.33 -15.62 3.19
N LEU A 83 2.73 -15.44 4.37
CA LEU A 83 3.48 -15.22 5.61
C LEU A 83 4.33 -16.44 5.97
N GLU A 84 3.77 -17.64 5.89
CA GLU A 84 4.47 -18.90 6.16
C GLU A 84 5.71 -19.05 5.25
N GLU A 85 5.53 -18.83 3.94
CA GLU A 85 6.65 -18.87 2.99
C GLU A 85 7.73 -17.83 3.30
N ARG A 86 7.35 -16.58 3.60
CA ARG A 86 8.34 -15.53 3.92
C ARG A 86 9.02 -15.76 5.28
N GLN A 87 8.33 -16.37 6.23
CA GLN A 87 8.90 -16.71 7.54
C GLN A 87 10.03 -17.74 7.41
N ALA A 88 9.91 -18.67 6.46
CA ALA A 88 10.97 -19.64 6.17
C ALA A 88 12.27 -19.00 5.61
N GLU A 89 12.17 -17.77 5.07
CA GLU A 89 13.30 -17.02 4.52
C GLU A 89 13.98 -16.10 5.56
N LEU A 90 13.47 -16.05 6.79
CA LEU A 90 13.98 -15.15 7.82
C LEU A 90 15.35 -15.60 8.34
N LEU A 91 16.24 -14.61 8.45
CA LEU A 91 17.54 -14.76 9.06
C LEU A 91 17.45 -14.42 10.55
N PRO A 92 18.27 -15.03 11.42
CA PRO A 92 18.30 -14.74 12.86
C PRO A 92 19.03 -13.43 13.16
N VAL A 93 18.61 -12.33 12.53
CA VAL A 93 19.22 -11.01 12.60
C VAL A 93 18.18 -9.94 12.98
N GLN A 94 18.65 -8.75 13.34
CA GLN A 94 17.76 -7.61 13.53
C GLN A 94 17.17 -7.20 12.18
N TYR A 95 15.90 -6.82 12.15
CA TYR A 95 15.26 -6.26 10.95
C TYR A 95 14.96 -4.79 11.16
N PHE A 96 14.64 -4.09 10.07
CA PHE A 96 14.24 -2.68 10.08
C PHE A 96 13.09 -2.46 9.13
N HIS A 97 12.10 -1.70 9.59
CA HIS A 97 11.02 -1.21 8.74
C HIS A 97 11.41 0.15 8.18
N VAL A 98 11.64 0.20 6.88
CA VAL A 98 12.02 1.41 6.14
C VAL A 98 10.86 1.83 5.24
N VAL A 99 10.39 3.08 5.34
CA VAL A 99 9.31 3.60 4.49
C VAL A 99 9.82 4.70 3.58
N PHE A 100 9.57 4.57 2.28
CA PHE A 100 9.85 5.61 1.28
C PHE A 100 8.54 6.21 0.79
N THR A 101 8.36 7.52 1.00
CA THR A 101 7.14 8.24 0.61
C THR A 101 7.49 9.36 -0.37
N ILE A 102 6.68 9.53 -1.42
CA ILE A 102 6.83 10.69 -2.31
C ILE A 102 6.02 11.88 -1.77
N PRO A 103 6.46 13.13 -2.01
CA PRO A 103 5.69 14.32 -1.62
C PRO A 103 4.28 14.34 -2.21
N ALA A 104 3.32 14.88 -1.45
CA ALA A 104 1.91 14.90 -1.84
C ALA A 104 1.65 15.64 -3.17
N CYS A 105 2.46 16.65 -3.50
CA CYS A 105 2.38 17.37 -4.78
C CYS A 105 2.71 16.49 -6.00
N LEU A 106 3.40 15.35 -5.83
CA LEU A 106 3.62 14.38 -6.90
C LEU A 106 2.52 13.31 -6.98
N ALA A 107 1.59 13.25 -6.03
CA ALA A 107 0.52 12.24 -6.03
C ALA A 107 -0.36 12.31 -7.30
N PRO A 108 -0.77 13.49 -7.82
CA PRO A 108 -1.51 13.57 -9.07
C PRO A 108 -0.73 13.01 -10.27
N VAL A 109 0.56 13.36 -10.39
CA VAL A 109 1.44 12.81 -11.44
C VAL A 109 1.54 11.29 -11.33
N ALA A 110 1.68 10.77 -10.11
CA ALA A 110 1.71 9.34 -9.84
C ALA A 110 0.38 8.63 -10.14
N LEU A 111 -0.76 9.32 -9.97
CA LEU A 111 -2.08 8.76 -10.23
C LEU A 111 -2.35 8.61 -11.74
N GLU A 112 -1.95 9.59 -12.56
CA GLU A 112 -2.06 9.49 -14.02
C GLU A 112 -1.02 8.53 -14.62
N ASN A 113 0.14 8.39 -13.97
CA ASN A 113 1.27 7.61 -14.49
C ASN A 113 1.62 6.40 -13.60
N LYS A 114 0.61 5.72 -13.03
CA LYS A 114 0.78 4.64 -12.01
C LYS A 114 1.94 3.69 -12.33
N ARG A 115 1.94 3.08 -13.52
CA ARG A 115 2.96 2.08 -13.90
C ARG A 115 4.37 2.67 -13.91
N ILE A 116 4.54 3.85 -14.52
CA ILE A 116 5.86 4.47 -14.65
C ILE A 116 6.35 4.96 -13.30
N VAL A 117 5.53 5.71 -12.57
CA VAL A 117 5.93 6.34 -11.30
C VAL A 117 6.13 5.32 -10.19
N TYR A 118 5.32 4.25 -10.12
CA TYR A 118 5.56 3.19 -9.14
C TYR A 118 6.82 2.38 -9.45
N ASN A 119 7.13 2.12 -10.73
CA ASN A 119 8.42 1.52 -11.11
C ASN A 119 9.60 2.41 -10.71
N ILE A 120 9.49 3.73 -10.91
CA ILE A 120 10.50 4.69 -10.44
C ILE A 120 10.64 4.66 -8.92
N LEU A 121 9.52 4.59 -8.19
CA LEU A 121 9.51 4.49 -6.73
C LEU A 121 10.28 3.25 -6.24
N PHE A 122 9.99 2.07 -6.78
CA PHE A 122 10.72 0.83 -6.48
C PHE A 122 12.20 0.94 -6.83
N ARG A 123 12.53 1.46 -8.02
CA ARG A 123 13.91 1.58 -8.49
C ARG A 123 14.72 2.55 -7.63
N ALA A 124 14.17 3.71 -7.29
CA ALA A 124 14.85 4.71 -6.48
C ALA A 124 15.06 4.24 -5.03
N ALA A 125 14.07 3.60 -4.43
CA ALA A 125 14.17 3.05 -3.08
C ALA A 125 15.20 1.91 -3.00
N SER A 126 15.14 0.96 -3.94
CA SER A 126 16.10 -0.16 -4.00
C SER A 126 17.54 0.31 -4.22
N GLN A 127 17.77 1.20 -5.19
CA GLN A 127 19.09 1.78 -5.43
C GLN A 127 19.61 2.55 -4.21
N THR A 128 18.72 3.23 -3.48
CA THR A 128 19.10 3.96 -2.27
C THR A 128 19.56 3.01 -1.17
N LEU A 129 18.78 1.97 -0.86
CA LEU A 129 19.13 0.98 0.16
C LEU A 129 20.43 0.26 -0.19
N LEU A 130 20.54 -0.27 -1.41
CA LEU A 130 21.72 -1.03 -1.83
C LEU A 130 23.00 -0.19 -1.83
N ARG A 131 22.94 1.04 -2.35
CA ARG A 131 24.12 1.91 -2.43
C ARG A 131 24.58 2.41 -1.07
N ILE A 132 23.66 2.84 -0.20
CA ILE A 132 24.02 3.34 1.13
C ILE A 132 24.47 2.20 2.04
N ALA A 133 23.85 1.01 1.95
CA ALA A 133 24.30 -0.14 2.72
C ALA A 133 25.71 -0.60 2.31
N ALA A 134 26.02 -0.62 1.02
CA ALA A 134 27.33 -1.06 0.53
C ALA A 134 28.48 -0.08 0.85
N ASP A 135 28.20 1.19 1.16
CA ASP A 135 29.23 2.18 1.49
C ASP A 135 29.88 1.87 2.85
N PRO A 136 31.22 1.67 2.92
CA PRO A 136 31.95 1.42 4.17
C PRO A 136 31.85 2.53 5.21
N ARG A 137 31.49 3.76 4.81
CA ARG A 137 31.20 4.86 5.73
C ARG A 137 29.87 4.69 6.47
N HIS A 138 29.04 3.74 6.03
CA HIS A 138 27.75 3.40 6.59
C HIS A 138 27.77 1.97 7.13
N LEU A 139 27.21 0.99 6.42
CA LEU A 139 27.22 -0.41 6.84
C LEU A 139 28.40 -1.18 6.21
N GLY A 140 28.74 -0.90 4.96
CA GLY A 140 29.78 -1.61 4.23
C GLY A 140 29.38 -3.02 3.78
N ALA A 141 28.08 -3.29 3.61
CA ALA A 141 27.55 -4.61 3.32
C ALA A 141 26.50 -4.64 2.21
N SER A 142 26.46 -5.75 1.47
CA SER A 142 25.40 -6.09 0.52
C SER A 142 24.19 -6.66 1.27
N VAL A 143 23.07 -5.94 1.22
CA VAL A 143 21.83 -6.27 1.93
C VAL A 143 20.75 -6.76 0.96
N GLY A 144 19.86 -7.63 1.45
CA GLY A 144 18.59 -7.94 0.81
C GLY A 144 17.44 -7.14 1.43
N PHE A 145 16.27 -7.11 0.80
CA PHE A 145 15.04 -6.59 1.42
C PHE A 145 13.80 -7.00 0.64
N LEU A 146 12.66 -7.00 1.33
CA LEU A 146 11.34 -7.09 0.73
C LEU A 146 10.73 -5.69 0.67
N ALA A 147 10.15 -5.31 -0.47
CA ALA A 147 9.49 -4.03 -0.66
C ALA A 147 8.04 -4.21 -1.14
N VAL A 148 7.11 -3.51 -0.50
CA VAL A 148 5.67 -3.60 -0.78
C VAL A 148 5.10 -2.21 -1.03
N LEU A 149 4.37 -2.05 -2.14
CA LEU A 149 3.70 -0.80 -2.49
C LEU A 149 2.37 -0.65 -1.75
N HIS A 150 2.16 0.52 -1.15
CA HIS A 150 0.82 1.03 -0.83
C HIS A 150 0.54 2.30 -1.55
N THR A 151 -0.73 2.53 -1.84
CA THR A 151 -1.21 3.70 -2.58
C THR A 151 -2.22 4.51 -1.80
N TRP A 152 -2.44 4.23 -0.51
CA TRP A 152 -3.46 4.90 0.31
C TRP A 152 -2.97 5.29 1.70
N GLY A 153 -3.49 6.41 2.19
CA GLY A 153 -3.48 6.74 3.62
C GLY A 153 -4.67 6.12 4.35
N GLN A 154 -4.75 6.30 5.67
CA GLN A 154 -5.90 5.79 6.44
C GLN A 154 -7.23 6.43 6.03
N ASN A 155 -7.23 7.64 5.49
CA ASN A 155 -8.42 8.33 4.97
C ASN A 155 -8.76 7.96 3.49
N LEU A 156 -8.10 6.93 2.94
CA LEU A 156 -8.29 6.41 1.58
C LEU A 156 -7.93 7.41 0.47
N LEU A 157 -7.17 8.45 0.80
CA LEU A 157 -6.60 9.31 -0.23
C LEU A 157 -5.37 8.65 -0.85
N HIS A 158 -5.15 8.96 -2.13
CA HIS A 158 -3.98 8.49 -2.87
C HIS A 158 -2.68 8.99 -2.22
N HIS A 159 -1.88 8.04 -1.77
CA HIS A 159 -0.64 8.28 -1.03
C HIS A 159 0.35 7.15 -1.32
N PRO A 160 1.07 7.20 -2.45
CA PRO A 160 1.99 6.14 -2.83
C PRO A 160 3.26 6.16 -1.97
N HIS A 161 3.54 5.02 -1.34
CA HIS A 161 4.72 4.78 -0.52
C HIS A 161 5.11 3.31 -0.53
N LEU A 162 6.38 3.02 -0.23
CA LEU A 162 6.89 1.65 -0.08
C LEU A 162 7.16 1.33 1.37
N HIS A 163 6.69 0.17 1.81
CA HIS A 163 7.13 -0.49 3.03
C HIS A 163 8.24 -1.48 2.68
N CYS A 164 9.43 -1.23 3.21
CA CYS A 164 10.57 -2.13 3.06
C CYS A 164 10.89 -2.81 4.38
N VAL A 165 11.15 -4.11 4.34
CA VAL A 165 11.73 -4.86 5.45
C VAL A 165 13.12 -5.28 5.08
N VAL A 166 14.07 -4.80 5.86
CA VAL A 166 15.49 -4.89 5.58
C VAL A 166 16.16 -5.62 6.75
N PRO A 167 16.85 -6.75 6.54
CA PRO A 167 17.77 -7.27 7.52
C PRO A 167 18.83 -6.20 7.82
N GLY A 168 19.17 -6.02 9.09
CA GLY A 168 20.21 -5.10 9.53
C GLY A 168 21.61 -5.50 9.10
N ASP A 169 21.74 -6.66 8.47
CA ASP A 169 23.00 -7.32 8.21
C ASP A 169 23.12 -7.64 6.71
N GLY A 170 24.35 -7.88 6.28
CA GLY A 170 24.63 -8.23 4.90
C GLY A 170 25.98 -8.90 4.72
N LEU A 171 26.25 -9.31 3.49
CA LEU A 171 27.56 -9.86 3.11
C LEU A 171 28.55 -8.72 2.87
N SER A 172 29.81 -8.91 3.25
CA SER A 172 30.90 -8.02 2.83
C SER A 172 31.00 -7.94 1.30
N PRO A 173 31.62 -6.89 0.73
CA PRO A 173 31.72 -6.74 -0.73
C PRO A 173 32.40 -7.92 -1.44
N ASP A 174 33.30 -8.62 -0.75
CA ASP A 174 33.97 -9.84 -1.22
C ASP A 174 33.13 -11.13 -1.02
N GLY A 175 31.99 -11.04 -0.33
CA GLY A 175 31.11 -12.16 -0.02
C GLY A 175 31.60 -13.11 1.08
N LEU A 176 32.75 -12.82 1.72
CA LEU A 176 33.42 -13.75 2.63
C LEU A 176 33.03 -13.58 4.10
N ARG A 177 32.44 -12.44 4.47
CA ARG A 177 32.13 -12.09 5.86
C ARG A 177 30.69 -11.64 6.00
N TRP A 178 30.11 -11.94 7.16
CA TRP A 178 28.85 -11.37 7.58
C TRP A 178 29.12 -10.06 8.33
N ILE A 179 28.44 -8.98 7.93
CA ILE A 179 28.56 -7.66 8.55
C ILE A 179 27.20 -7.27 9.12
N SER A 180 27.17 -7.05 10.43
CA SER A 180 25.97 -6.64 11.14
C SER A 180 25.94 -5.13 11.40
N CYS A 181 24.75 -4.55 11.38
CA CYS A 181 24.56 -3.17 11.82
C CYS A 181 24.75 -3.02 13.34
N ARG A 182 24.72 -1.76 13.79
CA ARG A 182 24.70 -1.45 15.22
C ARG A 182 23.33 -1.81 15.78
N LYS A 183 23.28 -2.16 17.07
CA LYS A 183 22.02 -2.43 17.76
C LYS A 183 21.03 -1.27 17.57
N ASP A 184 19.80 -1.61 17.16
CA ASP A 184 18.69 -0.67 16.94
C ASP A 184 18.94 0.45 15.91
N PHE A 185 20.03 0.37 15.13
CA PHE A 185 20.39 1.38 14.15
C PHE A 185 20.89 0.75 12.85
N PHE A 186 20.17 1.00 11.76
CA PHE A 186 20.52 0.54 10.43
C PHE A 186 21.29 1.61 9.63
N LEU A 187 20.57 2.52 8.98
CA LEU A 187 21.11 3.57 8.12
C LEU A 187 20.50 4.92 8.48
N SER A 188 21.25 6.00 8.25
CA SER A 188 20.77 7.36 8.51
C SER A 188 19.62 7.73 7.57
N VAL A 189 18.44 7.99 8.14
CA VAL A 189 17.24 8.45 7.38
C VAL A 189 17.50 9.71 6.56
N ARG A 190 18.36 10.61 7.05
CA ARG A 190 18.75 11.84 6.33
C ARG A 190 19.54 11.52 5.06
N VAL A 191 20.43 10.52 5.12
CA VAL A 191 21.21 10.08 3.95
C VAL A 191 20.31 9.35 2.96
N LEU A 192 19.48 8.43 3.44
CA LEU A 192 18.51 7.71 2.61
C LEU A 192 17.57 8.68 1.89
N SER A 193 16.95 9.62 2.61
CA SER A 193 16.03 10.63 2.06
C SER A 193 16.68 11.45 0.94
N ARG A 194 17.92 11.92 1.15
CA ARG A 194 18.64 12.74 0.16
C ARG A 194 18.93 11.99 -1.12
N LEU A 195 19.44 10.75 -1.02
CA LEU A 195 19.74 9.94 -2.19
C LEU A 195 18.46 9.50 -2.90
N PHE A 196 17.46 9.05 -2.15
CA PHE A 196 16.16 8.65 -2.69
C PHE A 196 15.52 9.79 -3.49
N ARG A 197 15.45 10.99 -2.91
CA ARG A 197 14.95 12.18 -3.60
C ARG A 197 15.67 12.43 -4.91
N ARG A 198 17.01 12.40 -4.90
CA ARG A 198 17.80 12.61 -6.11
C ARG A 198 17.47 11.56 -7.18
N LEU A 199 17.57 10.27 -6.82
CA LEU A 199 17.36 9.18 -7.77
C LEU A 199 15.94 9.18 -8.33
N PHE A 200 14.94 9.40 -7.48
CA PHE A 200 13.55 9.47 -7.92
C PHE A 200 13.35 10.60 -8.93
N LEU A 201 13.82 11.82 -8.62
CA LEU A 201 13.67 12.96 -9.52
C LEU A 201 14.45 12.77 -10.83
N ASP A 202 15.65 12.20 -10.77
CA ASP A 202 16.45 11.92 -11.96
C ASP A 202 15.73 10.91 -12.88
N HIS A 203 15.18 9.82 -12.33
CA HIS A 203 14.38 8.85 -13.10
C HIS A 203 13.07 9.45 -13.63
N LEU A 204 12.41 10.34 -12.86
CA LEU A 204 11.19 11.02 -13.28
C LEU A 204 11.47 11.99 -14.44
N GLN A 205 12.56 12.75 -14.38
CA GLN A 205 13.02 13.62 -15.46
C GLN A 205 13.37 12.82 -16.71
N GLN A 206 14.02 11.66 -16.56
CA GLN A 206 14.28 10.76 -17.69
C GLN A 206 12.99 10.21 -18.30
N ALA A 207 11.99 9.85 -17.48
CA ALA A 207 10.70 9.40 -18.00
C ALA A 207 9.98 10.50 -18.81
N PHE A 208 10.02 11.74 -18.32
CA PHE A 208 9.51 12.90 -19.03
C PHE A 208 10.23 13.14 -20.37
N ALA A 209 11.56 13.21 -20.35
CA ALA A 209 12.37 13.45 -21.55
C ALA A 209 12.18 12.37 -22.63
N ASN A 210 11.85 11.14 -22.21
CA ASN A 210 11.54 10.03 -23.11
C ASN A 210 10.07 9.97 -23.55
N GLY A 211 9.25 10.98 -23.24
CA GLY A 211 7.83 11.01 -23.61
C GLY A 211 6.98 9.92 -22.97
N LYS A 212 7.40 9.38 -21.81
CA LYS A 212 6.70 8.28 -21.12
C LYS A 212 5.66 8.74 -20.11
N LEU A 213 5.62 10.04 -19.82
CA LEU A 213 4.65 10.61 -18.88
C LEU A 213 3.51 11.24 -19.66
N GLU A 214 2.30 10.91 -19.26
CA GLU A 214 1.06 11.48 -19.78
C GLU A 214 0.51 12.47 -18.76
N PHE A 215 -0.07 13.56 -19.25
CA PHE A 215 -0.68 14.59 -18.43
C PHE A 215 -2.02 15.02 -19.02
N HIS A 216 -3.07 14.88 -18.23
CA HIS A 216 -4.45 15.13 -18.63
C HIS A 216 -5.09 16.19 -17.75
N GLN A 217 -6.18 16.78 -18.24
CA GLN A 217 -7.02 17.71 -17.48
C GLN A 217 -6.21 18.78 -16.74
N THR A 218 -6.28 18.80 -15.41
CA THR A 218 -5.59 19.77 -14.55
C THR A 218 -4.07 19.71 -14.65
N LEU A 219 -3.50 18.59 -15.10
CA LEU A 219 -2.05 18.42 -15.25
C LEU A 219 -1.53 18.70 -16.66
N GLN A 220 -2.39 18.99 -17.65
CA GLN A 220 -1.98 19.16 -19.05
C GLN A 220 -0.86 20.20 -19.24
N HIS A 221 -0.82 21.24 -18.40
CA HIS A 221 0.24 22.24 -18.39
C HIS A 221 1.64 21.66 -18.09
N LEU A 222 1.73 20.51 -17.41
CA LEU A 222 2.98 19.81 -17.14
C LEU A 222 3.56 19.09 -18.35
N SER A 223 2.83 19.00 -19.48
CA SER A 223 3.40 18.56 -20.76
C SER A 223 4.43 19.56 -21.30
N ASP A 224 4.37 20.83 -20.88
CA ASP A 224 5.38 21.83 -21.19
C ASP A 224 6.69 21.56 -20.41
N PRO A 225 7.84 21.44 -21.09
CA PRO A 225 9.12 21.17 -20.43
C PRO A 225 9.53 22.20 -19.36
N ALA A 226 9.18 23.47 -19.53
CA ALA A 226 9.52 24.51 -18.56
C ALA A 226 8.66 24.37 -17.29
N ALA A 227 7.35 24.14 -17.43
CA ALA A 227 6.44 23.87 -16.33
C ALA A 227 6.85 22.60 -15.56
N PHE A 228 7.16 21.51 -16.26
CA PHE A 228 7.63 20.27 -15.63
C PHE A 228 8.95 20.46 -14.87
N THR A 229 9.89 21.19 -15.47
CA THR A 229 11.18 21.52 -14.82
C THR A 229 10.97 22.37 -13.56
N ALA A 230 10.03 23.31 -13.59
CA ALA A 230 9.66 24.12 -12.44
C ALA A 230 9.05 23.26 -11.31
N LEU A 231 8.16 22.32 -11.64
CA LEU A 231 7.63 21.33 -10.69
C LEU A 231 8.77 20.54 -10.04
N VAL A 232 9.67 19.94 -10.84
CA VAL A 232 10.80 19.15 -10.32
C VAL A 232 11.70 19.98 -9.42
N ARG A 233 11.98 21.24 -9.79
CA ARG A 233 12.78 22.17 -8.97
C ARG A 233 12.11 22.46 -7.63
N SER A 234 10.81 22.76 -7.64
CA SER A 234 10.02 23.01 -6.44
C SER A 234 10.04 21.78 -5.52
N VAL A 235 9.74 20.60 -6.07
CA VAL A 235 9.72 19.34 -5.31
C VAL A 235 11.09 18.98 -4.74
N ARG A 236 12.18 19.30 -5.45
CA ARG A 236 13.56 19.08 -4.97
C ARG A 236 13.87 19.86 -3.68
N GLN A 237 13.22 21.01 -3.46
CA GLN A 237 13.39 21.86 -2.29
C GLN A 237 12.53 21.43 -1.09
N THR A 238 11.52 20.59 -1.31
CA THR A 238 10.69 20.05 -0.23
C THR A 238 11.41 18.97 0.58
N GLU A 239 10.91 18.72 1.79
CA GLU A 239 11.33 17.58 2.61
C GLU A 239 10.75 16.27 2.07
N TRP A 240 11.61 15.27 1.92
CA TRP A 240 11.21 13.92 1.52
C TRP A 240 11.27 12.99 2.72
N VAL A 241 10.13 12.44 3.11
CA VAL A 241 10.03 11.64 4.32
C VAL A 241 10.49 10.21 4.03
N VAL A 242 11.60 9.83 4.65
CA VAL A 242 12.04 8.44 4.79
C VAL A 242 12.04 8.11 6.27
N TYR A 243 11.40 7.00 6.61
CA TYR A 243 11.38 6.46 7.95
C TYR A 243 12.25 5.22 8.01
N ALA A 244 13.00 5.02 9.09
CA ALA A 244 13.64 3.75 9.39
C ALA A 244 13.55 3.54 10.90
N LYS A 245 12.92 2.45 11.33
CA LYS A 245 12.91 2.06 12.74
C LYS A 245 13.07 0.55 12.89
N PRO A 246 13.62 0.09 14.02
CA PRO A 246 13.49 -1.30 14.37
C PRO A 246 12.00 -1.67 14.41
N PRO A 247 11.64 -2.86 13.92
CA PRO A 247 10.30 -3.39 13.97
C PRO A 247 9.86 -3.57 15.42
N PHE A 248 8.55 -3.66 15.62
CA PHE A 248 8.01 -4.06 16.91
C PHE A 248 8.24 -5.57 17.07
N GLY A 249 9.03 -5.97 18.08
CA GLY A 249 9.28 -7.39 18.39
C GLY A 249 10.38 -8.02 17.52
N GLY A 250 10.25 -9.32 17.26
CA GLY A 250 11.21 -10.13 16.51
C GLY A 250 10.92 -10.22 15.00
N PRO A 251 11.75 -10.99 14.26
CA PRO A 251 11.63 -11.18 12.82
C PRO A 251 10.22 -11.60 12.33
N ALA A 252 9.54 -12.48 13.07
CA ALA A 252 8.19 -12.93 12.74
C ALA A 252 7.15 -11.80 12.80
N GLN A 253 7.25 -10.92 13.82
CA GLN A 253 6.33 -9.78 13.97
C GLN A 253 6.52 -8.74 12.86
N VAL A 254 7.74 -8.62 12.31
CA VAL A 254 8.03 -7.79 11.13
C VAL A 254 7.25 -8.29 9.91
N LEU A 255 7.27 -9.60 9.69
CA LEU A 255 6.57 -10.19 8.56
C LEU A 255 5.07 -10.13 8.74
N ASP A 256 4.54 -10.42 9.94
CA ASP A 256 3.11 -10.26 10.22
C ASP A 256 2.65 -8.83 9.90
N TYR A 257 3.45 -7.85 10.29
CA TYR A 257 3.26 -6.46 9.93
C TYR A 257 3.24 -6.27 8.40
N LEU A 258 4.21 -6.80 7.64
CA LEU A 258 4.17 -6.78 6.17
C LEU A 258 3.00 -7.57 5.55
N GLY A 259 2.53 -8.64 6.18
CA GLY A 259 1.37 -9.39 5.70
C GLY A 259 0.11 -8.53 5.71
N HIS A 260 0.02 -7.56 6.63
CA HIS A 260 -1.04 -6.55 6.62
C HIS A 260 -0.91 -5.51 5.50
N TYR A 261 0.10 -5.62 4.66
CA TYR A 261 0.44 -4.65 3.64
C TYR A 261 0.47 -5.29 2.25
N THR A 262 0.80 -6.58 2.15
CA THR A 262 0.74 -7.33 0.89
C THR A 262 -0.69 -7.75 0.52
N HIS A 263 -1.51 -8.07 1.52
CA HIS A 263 -2.83 -8.68 1.34
C HIS A 263 -3.98 -7.87 1.93
N ARG A 264 -3.70 -6.65 2.41
CA ARG A 264 -4.73 -5.74 2.91
C ARG A 264 -5.15 -4.79 1.80
N VAL A 265 -6.42 -4.50 1.81
CA VAL A 265 -7.08 -3.58 0.86
C VAL A 265 -7.13 -2.17 1.48
N ALA A 266 -7.67 -1.21 0.73
CA ALA A 266 -7.76 0.20 1.15
C ALA A 266 -8.29 0.36 2.60
N ILE A 267 -9.28 -0.46 3.00
CA ILE A 267 -9.88 -0.45 4.33
C ILE A 267 -10.31 -1.85 4.79
N SER A 268 -10.09 -2.18 6.07
CA SER A 268 -10.64 -3.41 6.69
C SER A 268 -12.05 -3.17 7.23
N ASN A 269 -12.90 -4.21 7.20
CA ASN A 269 -14.28 -4.13 7.70
C ASN A 269 -14.37 -3.63 9.15
N ASP A 270 -13.41 -4.00 10.02
CA ASP A 270 -13.38 -3.57 11.43
C ASP A 270 -13.25 -2.04 11.62
N ARG A 271 -12.88 -1.30 10.57
CA ARG A 271 -12.79 0.15 10.61
C ARG A 271 -14.14 0.81 10.35
N LEU A 272 -15.09 0.12 9.72
CA LEU A 272 -16.41 0.64 9.41
C LEU A 272 -17.24 0.71 10.70
N LEU A 273 -17.94 1.83 10.91
CA LEU A 273 -18.75 2.09 12.10
C LEU A 273 -20.24 2.15 11.77
N SER A 274 -20.62 2.90 10.72
CA SER A 274 -22.02 3.04 10.31
C SER A 274 -22.16 3.29 8.81
N ILE A 275 -23.34 2.95 8.30
CA ILE A 275 -23.89 3.41 7.04
C ILE A 275 -25.27 3.98 7.32
N ASP A 276 -25.43 5.27 7.14
CA ASP A 276 -26.68 5.97 7.38
C ASP A 276 -26.73 7.23 6.51
N ASN A 277 -27.93 7.62 6.06
CA ASN A 277 -28.16 8.87 5.32
C ASN A 277 -27.18 9.10 4.14
N ASN A 278 -26.95 8.06 3.32
CA ASN A 278 -26.00 8.07 2.20
C ASN A 278 -24.54 8.37 2.59
N LYS A 279 -24.17 8.12 3.84
CA LYS A 279 -22.81 8.31 4.36
C LYS A 279 -22.23 7.02 4.90
N VAL A 280 -20.91 6.90 4.78
CA VAL A 280 -20.11 5.83 5.37
C VAL A 280 -19.21 6.43 6.43
N THR A 281 -19.33 5.95 7.66
CA THR A 281 -18.52 6.41 8.80
C THR A 281 -17.50 5.35 9.18
N PHE A 282 -16.23 5.74 9.34
CA PHE A 282 -15.16 4.82 9.70
C PHE A 282 -14.07 5.44 10.57
N ARG A 283 -13.39 4.58 11.34
CA ARG A 283 -12.25 4.97 12.18
C ARG A 283 -11.00 5.19 11.34
N TRP A 284 -10.25 6.24 11.65
CA TRP A 284 -8.93 6.52 11.10
C TRP A 284 -8.01 7.07 12.21
N ARG A 285 -6.70 7.08 11.98
CA ARG A 285 -5.75 7.73 12.90
C ARG A 285 -5.33 9.07 12.37
N ASP A 286 -5.48 10.08 13.22
CA ASP A 286 -5.02 11.42 12.94
C ASP A 286 -3.56 11.58 13.35
N TYR A 287 -2.67 11.29 12.41
CA TYR A 287 -1.22 11.43 12.63
C TYR A 287 -0.78 12.89 12.79
N ARG A 288 -1.59 13.87 12.37
CA ARG A 288 -1.28 15.31 12.50
C ARG A 288 -1.66 15.83 13.89
N HIS A 289 -2.65 15.23 14.53
CA HIS A 289 -3.17 15.63 15.85
C HIS A 289 -2.98 14.52 16.90
N GLY A 290 -1.72 14.18 17.19
CA GLY A 290 -1.36 13.34 18.35
C GLY A 290 -1.53 11.83 18.14
N ASN A 291 -1.71 11.35 16.90
CA ASN A 291 -1.89 9.93 16.57
C ASN A 291 -3.14 9.30 17.24
N ASN A 292 -4.13 10.14 17.52
CA ASN A 292 -5.38 9.72 18.15
C ASN A 292 -6.27 8.96 17.15
N GLN A 293 -7.05 8.00 17.66
CA GLN A 293 -8.14 7.43 16.88
C GLN A 293 -9.24 8.48 16.72
N ALA A 294 -9.59 8.76 15.48
CA ALA A 294 -10.64 9.68 15.08
C ALA A 294 -11.64 8.97 14.16
N THR A 295 -12.76 9.62 13.90
CA THR A 295 -13.80 9.14 13.00
C THR A 295 -13.94 10.11 11.83
N MET A 296 -14.22 9.57 10.65
CA MET A 296 -14.54 10.36 9.46
C MET A 296 -15.79 9.78 8.80
N SER A 297 -16.66 10.67 8.32
CA SER A 297 -17.83 10.32 7.52
C SER A 297 -17.66 10.89 6.12
N LEU A 298 -17.86 10.04 5.11
CA LEU A 298 -17.87 10.42 3.70
C LEU A 298 -19.24 10.14 3.11
N ALA A 299 -19.63 10.87 2.06
CA ALA A 299 -20.71 10.42 1.20
C ALA A 299 -20.35 9.04 0.61
N ALA A 300 -21.35 8.17 0.40
CA ALA A 300 -21.11 6.78 0.01
C ALA A 300 -20.43 6.66 -1.37
N ASP A 301 -20.78 7.55 -2.30
CA ASP A 301 -20.15 7.68 -3.61
C ASP A 301 -18.67 8.09 -3.50
N GLU A 302 -18.35 9.06 -2.63
CA GLU A 302 -16.96 9.47 -2.37
C GLU A 302 -16.16 8.35 -1.69
N PHE A 303 -16.77 7.57 -0.79
CA PHE A 303 -16.14 6.38 -0.22
C PHE A 303 -15.81 5.36 -1.31
N ILE A 304 -16.76 5.04 -2.19
CA ILE A 304 -16.57 4.11 -3.32
C ILE A 304 -15.47 4.64 -4.25
N ARG A 305 -15.53 5.93 -4.64
CA ARG A 305 -14.52 6.56 -5.49
C ARG A 305 -13.12 6.41 -4.90
N ARG A 306 -12.94 6.75 -3.61
CA ARG A 306 -11.65 6.61 -2.92
C ARG A 306 -11.18 5.18 -2.85
N PHE A 307 -12.06 4.24 -2.53
CA PHE A 307 -11.72 2.81 -2.53
C PHE A 307 -11.17 2.36 -3.89
N LEU A 308 -11.84 2.77 -4.98
CA LEU A 308 -11.49 2.39 -6.35
C LEU A 308 -10.21 3.07 -6.88
N LEU A 309 -9.67 4.11 -6.23
CA LEU A 309 -8.36 4.69 -6.59
C LEU A 309 -7.21 3.66 -6.47
N HIS A 310 -7.40 2.65 -5.61
CA HIS A 310 -6.41 1.66 -5.23
C HIS A 310 -6.55 0.32 -5.96
N VAL A 311 -7.45 0.26 -6.95
CA VAL A 311 -7.51 -0.78 -7.98
C VAL A 311 -6.49 -0.46 -9.08
#